data_AF-A0A520J7C9-F1
#
_entry.id   AF-A0A520J7C9-F1
#
_cell.length_a   1.000
_cell.length_b   1.000
_cell.length_c   1.000
_cell.angle_alpha   90.00
_cell.angle_beta   90.00
_cell.angle_gamma   90.00
#
_symmetry.space_group_name_H-M   'P 1'
#
loop_
_entity.id
_entity.type
_entity.pdbx_description
1 polymer ?
#
loop_
_entity_poly.entity_id
_entity_poly.type
_entity_poly.pdbx_seq_one_letter_code
_entity_poly.pdbx_strand_id
1 'polypeptide(L)'
;TSLQTVALIREKPFLHITRLGEWAVFVPAVRRDTRGTSWAGGAPAGTSIPLSRFLIAHPDTPVSAINAALAKGKHLLLTPGIYRIREPLRIEHAGTVVLGLGLATLLVEQGSAAIVVADVPGVAIAGLLIDAGPVETPVLIQVGPRGAKHDHSRNPTLLADLFFRVGGATVGKAQTCLEINSHHVIGDHLWIWRADHGNRDGGRVHVGWTESTADQGLIVNGDDVTIHGLFVEHFQKYQVTWNGERGRTNFYQCELPYDPPNQAAYKAGKTRGWAAYKVADTVTSHEATGLGIYANFTADPSIVLDSAIEAPRRPGVRFASITTISLGTGQGTIAHLVNDAGAAARPGAVRQTLTRYP
;
A
#
# COMPACT_ATOMS: atom_id res chain seq x y z
N THR A 1 8.08 -15.09 13.08
CA THR A 1 9.16 -14.44 12.29
C THR A 1 9.76 -13.34 13.11
N SER A 2 11.08 -13.22 13.16
CA SER A 2 11.76 -12.18 13.96
C SER A 2 12.91 -11.59 13.16
N LEU A 3 12.94 -10.27 13.07
CA LEU A 3 14.06 -9.49 12.57
C LEU A 3 14.67 -8.74 13.77
N GLN A 4 15.97 -8.90 14.01
CA GLN A 4 16.62 -8.27 15.16
C GLN A 4 16.68 -6.76 15.03
N THR A 5 16.86 -6.27 13.80
CA THR A 5 16.87 -4.86 13.43
C THR A 5 16.10 -4.69 12.12
N VAL A 6 15.65 -3.47 11.86
CA VAL A 6 15.18 -3.04 10.53
C VAL A 6 16.23 -2.14 9.90
N ALA A 7 16.60 -2.41 8.64
CA ALA A 7 17.68 -1.71 7.94
C ALA A 7 17.39 -0.22 7.72
N LEU A 8 16.12 0.13 7.53
CA LEU A 8 15.68 1.49 7.24
C LEU A 8 14.26 1.69 7.77
N ILE A 9 14.01 2.74 8.53
CA ILE A 9 12.67 3.14 8.98
C ILE A 9 12.63 4.65 9.20
N ARG A 10 11.45 5.24 9.10
CA ARG A 10 11.20 6.63 9.47
C ARG A 10 9.85 6.68 10.17
N GLU A 11 9.84 7.16 11.41
CA GLU A 11 8.61 7.24 12.19
C GLU A 11 7.65 8.27 11.56
N LYS A 12 6.35 8.01 11.68
CA LYS A 12 5.28 8.87 11.17
C LYS A 12 5.34 10.28 11.77
N PRO A 13 5.14 11.35 10.98
CA PRO A 13 4.94 12.69 11.52
C PRO A 13 3.72 12.77 12.45
N PHE A 14 3.80 13.62 13.47
CA PHE A 14 2.72 13.81 14.43
C PHE A 14 2.63 15.25 14.94
N LEU A 15 1.39 15.66 15.24
CA LEU A 15 1.09 16.94 15.86
C LEU A 15 1.54 16.90 17.33
N HIS A 16 2.16 17.97 17.81
CA HIS A 16 2.55 18.12 19.20
C HIS A 16 2.56 19.60 19.62
N ILE A 17 2.63 19.84 20.93
CA ILE A 17 2.85 21.16 21.50
C ILE A 17 4.34 21.27 21.85
N THR A 18 4.98 22.35 21.40
CA THR A 18 6.39 22.64 21.71
C THR A 18 6.54 23.04 23.18
N ARG A 19 7.78 23.10 23.69
CA ARG A 19 8.05 23.59 25.06
C ARG A 19 7.61 25.06 25.26
N LEU A 20 7.43 25.81 24.17
CA LEU A 20 6.95 27.19 24.19
C LEU A 20 5.41 27.31 24.14
N GLY A 21 4.68 26.19 24.10
CA GLY A 21 3.22 26.18 24.06
C GLY A 21 2.62 26.30 22.66
N GLU A 22 3.43 26.19 21.61
CA GLU A 22 2.99 26.35 20.22
C GLU A 22 2.66 25.01 19.56
N TRP A 23 1.64 24.97 18.70
CA TRP A 23 1.37 23.79 17.88
C TRP A 23 2.38 23.64 16.74
N ALA A 24 2.92 22.44 16.60
CA ALA A 24 3.84 22.06 15.53
C ALA A 24 3.60 20.61 15.09
N VAL A 25 4.11 20.25 13.92
CA VAL A 25 4.22 18.87 13.48
C VAL A 25 5.68 18.46 13.61
N PHE A 26 5.96 17.46 14.44
CA PHE A 26 7.28 16.86 14.50
C PHE A 26 7.44 15.87 13.35
N VAL A 27 8.53 16.00 12.60
CA VAL A 27 8.91 15.15 11.48
C VAL A 27 10.15 14.37 11.87
N PRO A 28 10.00 13.10 12.28
CA PRO A 28 11.12 12.25 12.69
C PRO A 28 12.14 12.05 11.55
N ALA A 29 13.42 11.99 11.93
CA ALA A 29 14.51 11.66 11.03
C ALA A 29 14.48 10.17 10.65
N VAL A 30 15.05 9.86 9.47
CA VAL A 30 15.27 8.49 9.03
C VAL A 30 16.27 7.81 9.96
N ARG A 31 16.00 6.57 10.33
CA ARG A 31 16.85 5.71 11.14
C ARG A 31 17.27 4.48 10.32
N ARG A 32 18.49 4.03 10.56
CA ARG A 32 19.06 2.84 9.92
C ARG A 32 19.44 1.82 10.97
N ASP A 33 19.37 0.54 10.60
CA ASP A 33 19.80 -0.59 11.41
C ASP A 33 19.29 -0.53 12.85
N THR A 34 18.01 -0.20 13.01
CA THR A 34 17.44 0.18 14.31
C THR A 34 16.63 -0.95 14.95
N ARG A 35 16.55 -0.91 16.28
CA ARG A 35 15.69 -1.74 17.13
C ARG A 35 15.14 -0.87 18.26
N GLY A 36 13.93 -1.17 18.70
CA GLY A 36 13.31 -0.48 19.84
C GLY A 36 12.76 0.91 19.47
N THR A 37 12.30 1.64 20.49
CA THR A 37 11.61 2.91 20.31
C THR A 37 12.58 4.04 19.94
N SER A 38 12.07 5.04 19.22
CA SER A 38 12.85 6.23 18.83
C SER A 38 13.12 7.21 19.98
N TRP A 39 12.42 7.06 21.10
CA TRP A 39 12.38 8.04 22.19
C TRP A 39 12.94 7.51 23.53
N ALA A 40 13.33 6.23 23.62
CA ALA A 40 13.89 5.68 24.86
C ALA A 40 15.19 6.38 25.29
N GLY A 41 15.99 6.85 24.32
CA GLY A 41 17.24 7.58 24.57
C GLY A 41 17.06 9.10 24.77
N GLY A 42 15.83 9.59 24.90
CA GLY A 42 15.52 11.02 24.98
C GLY A 42 14.80 11.56 23.75
N ALA A 43 15.00 12.84 23.44
CA ALA A 43 14.33 13.48 22.31
C ALA A 43 14.74 12.80 20.99
N PRO A 44 13.79 12.27 20.20
CA PRO A 44 14.11 11.68 18.91
C PRO A 44 14.71 12.73 17.97
N ALA A 45 15.60 12.32 17.07
CA ALA A 45 16.09 13.18 16.01
C ALA A 45 14.95 13.50 15.01
N GLY A 46 14.85 14.76 14.59
CA GLY A 46 13.82 15.23 13.68
C GLY A 46 13.64 16.74 13.76
N THR A 47 12.65 17.25 13.03
CA THR A 47 12.38 18.69 12.94
C THR A 47 10.94 18.98 13.31
N SER A 48 10.71 19.94 14.20
CA SER A 48 9.37 20.49 14.44
C SER A 48 9.08 21.62 13.44
N ILE A 49 8.01 21.46 12.68
CA ILE A 49 7.52 22.46 11.74
C ILE A 49 6.33 23.19 12.38
N PRO A 50 6.39 24.51 12.59
CA PRO A 50 5.30 25.23 13.23
C PRO A 50 4.04 25.18 12.37
N LEU A 51 2.87 25.13 13.01
CA LEU A 51 1.60 24.96 12.29
C LEU A 51 1.29 26.13 11.33
N SER A 52 1.89 27.31 11.55
CA SER A 52 1.84 28.44 10.62
C SER A 52 2.43 28.15 9.23
N ARG A 53 3.21 27.07 9.07
CA ARG A 53 3.74 26.57 7.79
C ARG A 53 2.79 25.59 7.08
N PHE A 54 1.68 25.22 7.70
CA PHE A 54 0.67 24.34 7.12
C PHE A 54 -0.50 25.16 6.57
N LEU A 55 -1.14 24.65 5.52
CA LEU A 55 -2.56 24.86 5.32
C LEU A 55 -3.31 23.86 6.19
N ILE A 56 -4.18 24.35 7.07
CA ILE A 56 -5.14 23.51 7.80
C ILE A 56 -6.39 23.47 6.93
N ALA A 57 -6.64 22.35 6.28
CA ALA A 57 -7.77 22.17 5.40
C ALA A 57 -8.93 21.47 6.14
N HIS A 58 -10.14 21.92 5.85
CA HIS A 58 -11.41 21.31 6.23
C HIS A 58 -12.07 20.67 5.00
N PRO A 59 -13.03 19.74 5.15
CA PRO A 59 -13.68 19.05 4.01
C PRO A 59 -14.26 19.97 2.93
N ASP A 60 -14.63 21.20 3.28
CA ASP A 60 -15.14 22.25 2.39
C ASP A 60 -14.05 23.12 1.76
N THR A 61 -12.78 22.96 2.16
CA THR A 61 -11.64 23.67 1.57
C THR A 61 -11.50 23.25 0.10
N PRO A 62 -11.58 24.20 -0.86
CA PRO A 62 -11.49 23.87 -2.27
C PRO A 62 -10.15 23.21 -2.63
N VAL A 63 -10.19 22.18 -3.48
CA VAL A 63 -8.97 21.49 -3.95
C VAL A 63 -7.99 22.46 -4.61
N SER A 64 -8.49 23.46 -5.35
CA SER A 64 -7.67 24.51 -5.95
C SER A 64 -6.93 25.36 -4.89
N ALA A 65 -7.55 25.62 -3.74
CA ALA A 65 -6.90 26.33 -2.63
C ALA A 65 -5.83 25.46 -1.96
N ILE A 66 -6.09 24.15 -1.82
CA ILE A 66 -5.09 23.18 -1.34
C ILE A 66 -3.88 23.15 -2.26
N ASN A 67 -4.10 22.97 -3.57
CA ASN A 67 -3.04 22.96 -4.57
C ASN A 67 -2.30 24.29 -4.64
N ALA A 68 -2.97 25.43 -4.52
CA ALA A 68 -2.32 26.74 -4.47
C ALA A 68 -1.42 26.90 -3.23
N ALA A 69 -1.79 26.33 -2.09
CA ALA A 69 -0.94 26.34 -0.90
C ALA A 69 0.27 25.41 -1.04
N LEU A 70 0.07 24.19 -1.55
CA LEU A 70 1.14 23.24 -1.84
C LEU A 70 2.14 23.83 -2.85
N ALA A 71 1.67 24.47 -3.92
CA ALA A 71 2.51 25.16 -4.91
C ALA A 71 3.34 26.30 -4.30
N LYS A 72 2.86 26.94 -3.22
CA LYS A 72 3.59 27.97 -2.44
C LYS A 72 4.53 27.37 -1.38
N GLY A 73 4.70 26.04 -1.34
CA GLY A 73 5.56 25.36 -0.38
C GLY A 73 4.99 25.28 1.04
N LYS A 74 3.66 25.40 1.20
CA LYS A 74 3.00 25.04 2.46
C LYS A 74 2.91 23.52 2.57
N HIS A 75 2.95 23.05 3.81
CA HIS A 75 2.53 21.68 4.14
C HIS A 75 1.00 21.62 4.24
N LEU A 76 0.45 20.41 4.37
CA LEU A 76 -0.99 20.20 4.46
C LEU A 76 -1.35 19.39 5.71
N LEU A 77 -2.27 19.92 6.51
CA LEU A 77 -2.91 19.22 7.60
C LEU A 77 -4.40 19.09 7.26
N LEU A 78 -4.89 17.86 7.09
CA LEU A 78 -6.29 17.56 6.83
C LEU A 78 -6.97 17.23 8.16
N THR A 79 -7.92 18.06 8.55
CA THR A 79 -8.80 17.79 9.70
C THR A 79 -9.72 16.59 9.42
N PRO A 80 -10.35 15.98 10.45
CA PRO A 80 -11.22 14.83 10.24
C PRO A 80 -12.40 15.15 9.32
N GLY A 81 -12.64 14.29 8.32
CA GLY A 81 -13.77 14.39 7.40
C GLY A 81 -13.48 13.82 6.01
N ILE A 82 -14.44 13.96 5.10
CA ILE A 82 -14.38 13.45 3.72
C ILE A 82 -14.20 14.61 2.74
N TYR A 83 -13.04 14.64 2.09
CA TYR A 83 -12.64 15.63 1.08
C TYR A 83 -12.96 15.07 -0.30
N ARG A 84 -13.72 15.81 -1.11
CA ARG A 84 -14.05 15.38 -2.49
C ARG A 84 -12.96 15.85 -3.45
N ILE A 85 -12.22 14.90 -4.02
CA ILE A 85 -11.04 15.15 -4.85
C ILE A 85 -11.40 14.95 -6.33
N ARG A 86 -11.59 16.06 -7.04
CA ARG A 86 -11.91 16.08 -8.49
C ARG A 86 -10.68 16.30 -9.36
N GLU A 87 -9.60 16.81 -8.78
CA GLU A 87 -8.29 16.98 -9.39
C GLU A 87 -7.23 16.54 -8.36
N PRO A 88 -6.08 16.02 -8.78
CA PRO A 88 -5.11 15.49 -7.83
C PRO A 88 -4.52 16.58 -6.95
N LEU A 89 -4.25 16.25 -5.70
CA LEU A 89 -3.35 17.03 -4.86
C LEU A 89 -1.93 16.89 -5.42
N ARG A 90 -1.33 17.99 -5.84
CA ARG A 90 0.00 18.01 -6.47
C ARG A 90 1.07 18.37 -5.46
N ILE A 91 1.96 17.41 -5.18
CA ILE A 91 3.07 17.60 -4.26
C ILE A 91 4.36 17.74 -5.07
N GLU A 92 4.80 18.97 -5.25
CA GLU A 92 5.96 19.31 -6.10
C GLU A 92 7.18 19.78 -5.30
N HIS A 93 7.02 20.10 -4.02
CA HIS A 93 8.09 20.59 -3.16
C HIS A 93 8.69 19.49 -2.30
N ALA A 94 10.01 19.43 -2.26
CA ALA A 94 10.75 18.52 -1.38
C ALA A 94 10.39 18.73 0.09
N GLY A 95 10.33 17.64 0.87
CA GLY A 95 10.04 17.70 2.31
C GLY A 95 8.59 18.05 2.66
N THR A 96 7.69 18.12 1.70
CA THR A 96 6.28 18.43 1.97
C THR A 96 5.64 17.37 2.87
N VAL A 97 5.02 17.80 3.97
CA VAL A 97 4.23 16.94 4.84
C VAL A 97 2.75 17.09 4.48
N VAL A 98 2.07 15.96 4.25
CA VAL A 98 0.62 15.84 4.18
C VAL A 98 0.19 14.91 5.31
N LEU A 99 -0.46 15.47 6.33
CA LEU A 99 -0.88 14.74 7.52
C LEU A 99 -2.41 14.78 7.65
N GLY A 100 -3.04 13.62 7.76
CA GLY A 100 -4.45 13.46 8.09
C GLY A 100 -4.67 13.22 9.57
N LEU A 101 -5.77 13.77 10.10
CA LEU A 101 -6.26 13.53 11.45
C LEU A 101 -7.58 12.77 11.41
N GLY A 102 -7.77 11.81 12.31
CA GLY A 102 -9.06 11.13 12.49
C GLY A 102 -9.59 10.41 11.26
N LEU A 103 -8.72 9.71 10.51
CA LEU A 103 -9.05 9.08 9.22
C LEU A 103 -9.63 10.06 8.20
N ALA A 104 -8.98 11.22 8.05
CA ALA A 104 -9.25 12.13 6.95
C ALA A 104 -9.25 11.36 5.61
N THR A 105 -10.37 11.45 4.90
CA THR A 105 -10.67 10.61 3.75
C THR A 105 -10.64 11.45 2.48
N LEU A 106 -9.86 11.03 1.48
CA LEU A 106 -9.87 11.60 0.15
C LEU A 106 -10.79 10.76 -0.74
N LEU A 107 -12.03 11.21 -0.94
CA LEU A 107 -12.99 10.58 -1.85
C LEU A 107 -12.73 11.08 -3.27
N VAL A 108 -12.23 10.19 -4.11
CA VAL A 108 -11.89 10.48 -5.50
C VAL A 108 -13.15 10.58 -6.36
N GLU A 109 -13.21 11.57 -7.24
CA GLU A 109 -14.28 11.76 -8.21
C GLU A 109 -13.71 11.92 -9.63
N GLN A 110 -14.57 11.76 -10.64
CA GLN A 110 -14.25 12.08 -12.05
C GLN A 110 -13.06 11.29 -12.63
N GLY A 111 -12.72 10.13 -12.07
CA GLY A 111 -11.60 9.29 -12.53
C GLY A 111 -10.23 9.92 -12.25
N SER A 112 -10.16 10.93 -11.40
CA SER A 112 -8.95 11.65 -11.04
C SER A 112 -8.04 10.81 -10.14
N ALA A 113 -6.75 11.15 -10.05
CA ALA A 113 -5.92 10.65 -8.96
C ALA A 113 -6.22 11.45 -7.67
N ALA A 114 -6.03 10.84 -6.49
CA ALA A 114 -6.11 11.55 -5.22
C ALA A 114 -4.87 12.42 -5.00
N ILE A 115 -3.69 11.83 -5.16
CA ILE A 115 -2.40 12.50 -4.91
C ILE A 115 -1.42 12.11 -6.02
N VAL A 116 -0.70 13.11 -6.54
CA VAL A 116 0.46 12.90 -7.39
C VAL A 116 1.67 13.61 -6.79
N VAL A 117 2.77 12.88 -6.63
CA VAL A 117 4.03 13.40 -6.10
C VAL A 117 5.02 13.53 -7.25
N ALA A 118 5.69 14.67 -7.37
CA ALA A 118 6.83 14.84 -8.27
C ALA A 118 8.01 13.95 -7.81
N ASP A 119 9.04 13.79 -8.64
CA ASP A 119 10.25 13.04 -8.27
C ASP A 119 11.15 13.86 -7.33
N VAL A 120 10.63 14.21 -6.15
CA VAL A 120 11.28 15.06 -5.14
C VAL A 120 11.48 14.33 -3.81
N PRO A 121 12.56 14.62 -3.07
CA PRO A 121 12.87 13.91 -1.84
C PRO A 121 12.00 14.34 -0.65
N GLY A 122 11.90 13.47 0.34
CA GLY A 122 11.56 13.81 1.72
C GLY A 122 10.09 14.06 2.01
N VAL A 123 9.22 13.91 1.01
CA VAL A 123 7.76 14.03 1.18
C VAL A 123 7.30 13.03 2.24
N ALA A 124 6.34 13.41 3.08
CA ALA A 124 5.71 12.50 4.04
C ALA A 124 4.20 12.60 3.90
N ILE A 125 3.55 11.51 3.52
CA ILE A 125 2.09 11.40 3.42
C ILE A 125 1.64 10.42 4.49
N ALA A 126 0.79 10.86 5.41
CA ALA A 126 0.44 10.05 6.55
C ALA A 126 -0.99 10.21 7.07
N GLY A 127 -1.57 9.10 7.53
CA GLY A 127 -2.86 9.08 8.24
C GLY A 127 -4.08 9.38 7.37
N LEU A 128 -4.12 8.83 6.15
CA LEU A 128 -5.18 9.08 5.18
C LEU A 128 -5.89 7.79 4.76
N LEU A 129 -7.20 7.90 4.54
CA LEU A 129 -7.97 6.94 3.76
C LEU A 129 -8.18 7.49 2.35
N ILE A 130 -7.87 6.71 1.34
CA ILE A 130 -8.12 7.02 -0.07
C ILE A 130 -9.29 6.17 -0.53
N ASP A 131 -10.41 6.83 -0.84
CA ASP A 131 -11.67 6.17 -1.17
C ASP A 131 -11.95 6.35 -2.66
N ALA A 132 -12.01 5.24 -3.40
CA ALA A 132 -12.24 5.27 -4.84
C ALA A 132 -13.70 5.61 -5.16
N GLY A 133 -13.90 6.47 -6.18
CA GLY A 133 -15.22 6.81 -6.69
C GLY A 133 -15.75 5.83 -7.75
N PRO A 134 -16.99 6.06 -8.23
CA PRO A 134 -17.64 5.16 -9.19
C PRO A 134 -17.09 5.26 -10.62
N VAL A 135 -16.35 6.33 -10.94
CA VAL A 135 -15.63 6.49 -12.20
C VAL A 135 -14.24 5.88 -12.03
N GLU A 136 -13.87 4.95 -12.90
CA GLU A 136 -12.59 4.25 -12.81
C GLU A 136 -11.41 5.23 -12.86
N THR A 137 -10.57 5.17 -11.84
CA THR A 137 -9.32 5.92 -11.76
C THR A 137 -8.15 5.01 -12.19
N PRO A 138 -7.28 5.42 -13.13
CA PRO A 138 -6.10 4.63 -13.49
C PRO A 138 -5.15 4.38 -12.30
N VAL A 139 -4.84 5.42 -11.52
CA VAL A 139 -3.97 5.32 -10.33
C VAL A 139 -4.50 6.27 -9.24
N LEU A 140 -4.82 5.76 -8.04
CA LEU A 140 -5.32 6.62 -6.94
C LEU A 140 -4.19 7.48 -6.33
N ILE A 141 -3.04 6.89 -6.04
CA ILE A 141 -1.83 7.62 -5.63
C ILE A 141 -0.65 7.25 -6.51
N GLN A 142 0.00 8.26 -7.08
CA GLN A 142 1.24 8.10 -7.85
C GLN A 142 2.40 8.83 -7.14
N VAL A 143 3.41 8.06 -6.70
CA VAL A 143 4.61 8.59 -6.03
C VAL A 143 5.77 8.64 -7.01
N GLY A 144 6.05 9.83 -7.53
CA GLY A 144 6.97 10.03 -8.64
C GLY A 144 6.30 9.72 -9.99
N PRO A 145 6.68 10.44 -11.08
CA PRO A 145 6.26 10.09 -12.42
C PRO A 145 6.87 8.74 -12.86
N ARG A 146 6.22 8.04 -13.78
CA ARG A 146 6.79 6.83 -14.41
C ARG A 146 8.13 7.15 -15.06
N GLY A 147 9.12 6.29 -14.83
CA GLY A 147 10.49 6.53 -15.28
C GLY A 147 11.25 7.56 -14.44
N ALA A 148 10.81 7.82 -13.19
CA ALA A 148 11.60 8.48 -12.16
C ALA A 148 12.99 7.85 -12.04
N LYS A 149 14.01 8.69 -11.81
CA LYS A 149 15.44 8.28 -11.78
C LYS A 149 16.22 8.95 -10.66
N HIS A 150 15.62 9.88 -9.92
CA HIS A 150 16.35 10.60 -8.88
C HIS A 150 16.62 9.71 -7.68
N ASP A 151 17.84 9.82 -7.14
CA ASP A 151 18.25 9.17 -5.89
C ASP A 151 17.78 10.01 -4.70
N HIS A 152 16.91 9.41 -3.88
CA HIS A 152 16.36 9.99 -2.65
C HIS A 152 16.89 9.32 -1.37
N SER A 153 17.96 8.53 -1.45
CA SER A 153 18.50 7.71 -0.33
C SER A 153 18.82 8.48 0.95
N ARG A 154 19.14 9.78 0.84
CA ARG A 154 19.43 10.67 1.98
C ARG A 154 18.18 11.24 2.66
N ASN A 155 17.09 11.35 1.92
CA ASN A 155 15.83 11.91 2.40
C ASN A 155 14.66 11.26 1.65
N PRO A 156 14.38 9.98 1.89
CA PRO A 156 13.34 9.24 1.19
C PRO A 156 11.94 9.77 1.51
N THR A 157 11.04 9.62 0.54
CA THR A 157 9.61 9.82 0.74
C THR A 157 9.06 8.74 1.69
N LEU A 158 8.18 9.14 2.60
CA LEU A 158 7.50 8.28 3.56
C LEU A 158 5.99 8.22 3.26
N LEU A 159 5.46 7.01 3.24
CA LEU A 159 4.03 6.69 3.22
C LEU A 159 3.71 5.94 4.52
N ALA A 160 2.91 6.53 5.41
CA ALA A 160 2.67 5.95 6.74
C ALA A 160 1.20 5.98 7.17
N ASP A 161 0.65 4.86 7.64
CA ASP A 161 -0.79 4.74 7.93
C ASP A 161 -1.64 5.20 6.74
N LEU A 162 -1.38 4.63 5.56
CA LEU A 162 -2.17 4.90 4.36
C LEU A 162 -3.09 3.73 4.04
N PHE A 163 -4.37 4.07 3.91
CA PHE A 163 -5.43 3.13 3.69
C PHE A 163 -6.09 3.39 2.34
N PHE A 164 -6.48 2.35 1.62
CA PHE A 164 -7.22 2.46 0.38
C PHE A 164 -8.47 1.60 0.46
N ARG A 165 -9.59 2.15 -0.04
CA ARG A 165 -10.85 1.45 -0.15
C ARG A 165 -11.38 1.57 -1.57
N VAL A 166 -11.70 0.43 -2.18
CA VAL A 166 -12.38 0.34 -3.47
C VAL A 166 -13.68 -0.44 -3.28
N GLY A 167 -14.79 0.27 -3.13
CA GLY A 167 -16.10 -0.33 -2.89
C GLY A 167 -16.55 -0.27 -1.42
N GLY A 168 -17.55 -1.10 -1.09
CA GLY A 168 -18.10 -1.23 0.26
C GLY A 168 -19.09 -0.13 0.58
N ALA A 169 -18.62 1.07 0.91
CA ALA A 169 -19.46 2.20 1.31
C ALA A 169 -20.21 2.84 0.13
N THR A 170 -19.57 2.89 -1.03
CA THR A 170 -20.08 3.35 -2.34
C THR A 170 -19.44 2.49 -3.44
N VAL A 171 -19.96 2.55 -4.67
CA VAL A 171 -19.27 1.95 -5.82
C VAL A 171 -17.91 2.61 -5.98
N GLY A 172 -16.85 1.80 -6.02
CA GLY A 172 -15.47 2.25 -6.19
C GLY A 172 -14.79 1.52 -7.34
N LYS A 173 -14.05 2.22 -8.19
CA LYS A 173 -13.33 1.62 -9.31
C LYS A 173 -11.92 2.19 -9.46
N ALA A 174 -10.92 1.33 -9.55
CA ALA A 174 -9.53 1.75 -9.77
C ALA A 174 -8.72 0.70 -10.54
N GLN A 175 -7.85 1.10 -11.47
CA GLN A 175 -6.92 0.13 -12.07
C GLN A 175 -5.77 -0.19 -11.11
N THR A 176 -5.20 0.81 -10.45
CA THR A 176 -4.15 0.61 -9.43
C THR A 176 -4.40 1.55 -8.26
N CYS A 177 -4.32 1.07 -7.03
CA CYS A 177 -4.48 1.95 -5.87
C CYS A 177 -3.20 2.78 -5.63
N LEU A 178 -2.05 2.13 -5.56
CA LEU A 178 -0.78 2.79 -5.28
C LEU A 178 0.28 2.41 -6.32
N GLU A 179 0.84 3.42 -6.98
CA GLU A 179 1.98 3.28 -7.89
C GLU A 179 3.19 4.04 -7.32
N ILE A 180 4.26 3.32 -6.99
CA ILE A 180 5.51 3.87 -6.46
C ILE A 180 6.56 3.82 -7.56
N ASN A 181 6.90 4.99 -8.11
CA ASN A 181 7.93 5.14 -9.14
C ASN A 181 9.25 5.67 -8.59
N SER A 182 9.20 6.59 -7.63
CA SER A 182 10.41 7.15 -7.01
C SER A 182 11.20 6.09 -6.26
N HIS A 183 12.52 6.21 -6.30
CA HIS A 183 13.45 5.34 -5.58
C HIS A 183 13.43 5.61 -4.07
N HIS A 184 13.85 4.62 -3.29
CA HIS A 184 14.05 4.70 -1.83
C HIS A 184 12.81 4.96 -0.97
N VAL A 185 11.59 4.94 -1.53
CA VAL A 185 10.36 5.17 -0.77
C VAL A 185 10.26 4.21 0.41
N ILE A 186 9.88 4.74 1.57
CA ILE A 186 9.57 3.96 2.77
C ILE A 186 8.05 3.89 2.91
N GLY A 187 7.49 2.69 2.88
CA GLY A 187 6.12 2.41 3.32
C GLY A 187 6.14 1.86 4.75
N ASP A 188 5.25 2.34 5.60
CA ASP A 188 5.09 1.84 6.97
C ASP A 188 3.60 1.78 7.32
N HIS A 189 3.06 0.57 7.43
CA HIS A 189 1.62 0.31 7.60
C HIS A 189 0.78 0.84 6.43
N LEU A 190 0.66 0.00 5.40
CA LEU A 190 -0.17 0.24 4.23
C LEU A 190 -1.27 -0.82 4.16
N TRP A 191 -2.54 -0.42 4.12
CA TRP A 191 -3.64 -1.33 3.87
C TRP A 191 -4.42 -0.94 2.64
N ILE A 192 -4.36 -1.80 1.63
CA ILE A 192 -4.92 -1.54 0.32
C ILE A 192 -6.01 -2.58 0.06
N TRP A 193 -7.27 -2.16 0.10
CA TRP A 193 -8.40 -3.09 0.20
C TRP A 193 -9.43 -2.83 -0.91
N ARG A 194 -9.61 -3.82 -1.79
CA ARG A 194 -10.82 -3.93 -2.60
C ARG A 194 -11.90 -4.59 -1.75
N ALA A 195 -13.07 -3.96 -1.67
CA ALA A 195 -14.08 -4.37 -0.70
C ALA A 195 -14.65 -5.77 -0.96
N ASP A 196 -14.54 -6.65 0.02
CA ASP A 196 -15.19 -7.98 0.05
C ASP A 196 -16.58 -7.94 0.73
N HIS A 197 -16.84 -6.91 1.54
CA HIS A 197 -18.11 -6.69 2.22
C HIS A 197 -18.51 -5.21 2.30
N GLY A 198 -19.76 -4.97 2.69
CA GLY A 198 -20.35 -3.64 2.87
C GLY A 198 -21.39 -3.65 3.99
N ASN A 199 -22.01 -2.50 4.24
CA ASN A 199 -23.06 -2.37 5.26
C ASN A 199 -24.37 -2.99 4.75
N ARG A 200 -24.51 -4.31 4.98
CA ARG A 200 -25.69 -5.09 4.61
C ARG A 200 -26.97 -4.57 5.29
N ASP A 201 -26.90 -4.27 6.58
CA ASP A 201 -28.06 -3.81 7.37
C ASP A 201 -28.57 -2.44 6.92
N GLY A 202 -27.67 -1.58 6.43
CA GLY A 202 -27.99 -0.26 5.88
C GLY A 202 -28.24 -0.25 4.36
N GLY A 203 -28.28 -1.41 3.70
CA GLY A 203 -28.50 -1.54 2.25
C GLY A 203 -27.35 -1.02 1.37
N ARG A 204 -26.18 -0.71 1.94
CA ARG A 204 -24.99 -0.22 1.23
C ARG A 204 -24.02 -1.37 1.02
N VAL A 205 -24.30 -2.17 0.01
CA VAL A 205 -23.45 -3.29 -0.43
C VAL A 205 -22.96 -2.95 -1.81
N HIS A 206 -21.81 -2.29 -1.89
CA HIS A 206 -21.18 -1.91 -3.16
C HIS A 206 -19.92 -2.73 -3.40
N VAL A 207 -20.10 -4.04 -3.52
CA VAL A 207 -19.03 -5.02 -3.68
C VAL A 207 -19.40 -5.99 -4.80
N GLY A 208 -18.40 -6.57 -5.43
CA GLY A 208 -18.61 -7.61 -6.43
C GLY A 208 -17.70 -7.49 -7.65
N TRP A 209 -17.53 -8.61 -8.34
CA TRP A 209 -16.58 -8.79 -9.43
C TRP A 209 -16.77 -7.83 -10.61
N THR A 210 -17.99 -7.31 -10.81
CA THR A 210 -18.32 -6.39 -11.91
C THR A 210 -18.84 -5.04 -11.44
N GLU A 211 -19.00 -4.82 -10.12
CA GLU A 211 -19.51 -3.56 -9.56
C GLU A 211 -18.35 -2.68 -9.09
N SER A 212 -17.67 -3.10 -8.03
CA SER A 212 -16.50 -2.40 -7.48
C SER A 212 -15.23 -3.09 -7.96
N THR A 213 -14.79 -2.69 -9.13
CA THR A 213 -13.67 -3.32 -9.86
C THR A 213 -12.35 -2.70 -9.45
N ALA A 214 -11.36 -3.56 -9.18
CA ALA A 214 -10.00 -3.10 -8.97
C ALA A 214 -8.97 -4.09 -9.50
N ASP A 215 -8.13 -3.65 -10.44
CA ASP A 215 -7.16 -4.53 -11.09
C ASP A 215 -6.03 -4.91 -10.14
N GLN A 216 -5.29 -3.93 -9.61
CA GLN A 216 -4.11 -4.17 -8.75
C GLN A 216 -4.10 -3.26 -7.52
N GLY A 217 -3.52 -3.74 -6.42
CA GLY A 217 -3.37 -2.94 -5.21
C GLY A 217 -2.15 -2.04 -5.28
N LEU A 218 -0.98 -2.65 -5.47
CA LEU A 218 0.32 -1.97 -5.43
C LEU A 218 1.19 -2.33 -6.63
N ILE A 219 1.74 -1.30 -7.28
CA ILE A 219 2.84 -1.42 -8.24
C ILE A 219 4.06 -0.67 -7.72
N VAL A 220 5.20 -1.34 -7.62
CA VAL A 220 6.49 -0.76 -7.23
C VAL A 220 7.46 -0.80 -8.40
N ASN A 221 7.68 0.34 -9.02
CA ASN A 221 8.66 0.52 -10.11
C ASN A 221 10.01 1.06 -9.60
N GLY A 222 10.01 1.80 -8.48
CA GLY A 222 11.22 2.36 -7.91
C GLY A 222 12.14 1.31 -7.28
N ASP A 223 13.45 1.47 -7.52
CA ASP A 223 14.50 0.77 -6.79
C ASP A 223 14.58 1.16 -5.31
N ASP A 224 15.12 0.25 -4.50
CA ASP A 224 15.45 0.43 -3.07
C ASP A 224 14.25 0.81 -2.19
N VAL A 225 13.04 0.52 -2.64
CA VAL A 225 11.80 0.71 -1.87
C VAL A 225 11.75 -0.29 -0.72
N THR A 226 11.41 0.19 0.48
CA THR A 226 11.23 -0.65 1.68
C THR A 226 9.82 -0.46 2.22
N ILE A 227 9.08 -1.55 2.44
CA ILE A 227 7.73 -1.51 3.02
C ILE A 227 7.69 -2.38 4.27
N HIS A 228 7.23 -1.81 5.38
CA HIS A 228 6.95 -2.51 6.63
C HIS A 228 5.43 -2.58 6.84
N GLY A 229 4.91 -3.75 7.21
CA GLY A 229 3.48 -3.90 7.48
C GLY A 229 2.61 -3.66 6.25
N LEU A 230 2.76 -4.50 5.22
CA LEU A 230 1.98 -4.40 3.98
C LEU A 230 0.75 -5.32 4.02
N PHE A 231 -0.44 -4.78 3.74
CA PHE A 231 -1.70 -5.51 3.66
C PHE A 231 -2.36 -5.16 2.32
N VAL A 232 -2.56 -6.15 1.43
CA VAL A 232 -3.16 -5.91 0.10
C VAL A 232 -4.12 -7.03 -0.26
N GLU A 233 -5.38 -6.70 -0.48
CA GLU A 233 -6.46 -7.69 -0.47
C GLU A 233 -7.48 -7.54 -1.61
N HIS A 234 -7.93 -8.69 -2.09
CA HIS A 234 -9.08 -8.93 -2.95
C HIS A 234 -9.07 -8.30 -4.34
N PHE A 235 -7.93 -7.88 -4.87
CA PHE A 235 -7.81 -7.35 -6.23
C PHE A 235 -8.07 -8.41 -7.31
N GLN A 236 -8.50 -7.98 -8.50
CA GLN A 236 -8.90 -8.87 -9.59
C GLN A 236 -7.70 -9.45 -10.36
N LYS A 237 -6.54 -8.79 -10.28
CA LYS A 237 -5.27 -9.24 -10.85
C LYS A 237 -4.21 -9.40 -9.75
N TYR A 238 -2.94 -9.10 -10.05
CA TYR A 238 -1.88 -9.16 -9.04
C TYR A 238 -2.18 -8.19 -7.89
N GLN A 239 -2.04 -8.68 -6.66
CA GLN A 239 -2.26 -7.82 -5.49
C GLN A 239 -1.08 -6.85 -5.37
N VAL A 240 0.14 -7.38 -5.47
CA VAL A 240 1.40 -6.63 -5.54
C VAL A 240 2.18 -7.01 -6.79
N THR A 241 2.62 -6.01 -7.55
CA THR A 241 3.63 -6.15 -8.62
C THR A 241 4.88 -5.34 -8.26
N TRP A 242 6.04 -6.01 -8.24
CA TRP A 242 7.32 -5.43 -7.89
C TRP A 242 8.30 -5.51 -9.07
N ASN A 243 8.60 -4.36 -9.64
CA ASN A 243 9.47 -4.20 -10.81
C ASN A 243 10.85 -3.62 -10.46
N GLY A 244 10.97 -2.87 -9.36
CA GLY A 244 12.22 -2.24 -8.93
C GLY A 244 13.23 -3.18 -8.26
N GLU A 245 14.51 -2.85 -8.35
CA GLU A 245 15.61 -3.60 -7.74
C GLU A 245 15.76 -3.34 -6.23
N ARG A 246 16.35 -4.29 -5.52
CA ARG A 246 16.73 -4.18 -4.08
C ARG A 246 15.56 -3.84 -3.16
N GLY A 247 14.35 -4.21 -3.59
CA GLY A 247 13.13 -4.02 -2.82
C GLY A 247 13.10 -4.86 -1.54
N ARG A 248 12.49 -4.32 -0.48
CA ARG A 248 12.31 -5.02 0.80
C ARG A 248 10.89 -4.96 1.32
N THR A 249 10.35 -6.10 1.72
CA THR A 249 9.06 -6.20 2.41
C THR A 249 9.22 -6.91 3.75
N ASN A 250 8.92 -6.21 4.85
CA ASN A 250 8.89 -6.79 6.20
C ASN A 250 7.45 -6.87 6.67
N PHE A 251 6.94 -8.09 6.74
CA PHE A 251 5.53 -8.42 6.90
C PHE A 251 4.68 -8.10 5.67
N TYR A 252 4.02 -9.13 5.14
CA TYR A 252 2.98 -9.03 4.13
C TYR A 252 1.78 -9.90 4.51
N GLN A 253 0.58 -9.35 4.43
CA GLN A 253 -0.66 -10.11 4.49
C GLN A 253 -1.49 -9.86 3.23
N CYS A 254 -2.15 -10.91 2.77
CA CYS A 254 -3.04 -10.86 1.64
C CYS A 254 -4.16 -11.89 1.73
N GLU A 255 -5.36 -11.45 1.41
CA GLU A 255 -6.46 -12.32 1.00
C GLU A 255 -6.74 -12.17 -0.49
N LEU A 256 -6.80 -13.30 -1.19
CA LEU A 256 -7.19 -13.37 -2.59
C LEU A 256 -8.67 -12.97 -2.75
N PRO A 257 -9.14 -12.56 -3.96
CA PRO A 257 -10.52 -12.15 -4.14
C PRO A 257 -11.46 -13.32 -3.87
N TYR A 258 -12.53 -13.05 -3.12
CA TYR A 258 -13.52 -14.08 -2.76
C TYR A 258 -14.53 -14.36 -3.87
N ASP A 259 -14.69 -13.38 -4.76
CA ASP A 259 -15.79 -13.23 -5.69
C ASP A 259 -15.49 -13.48 -7.19
N PRO A 260 -14.34 -14.05 -7.64
CA PRO A 260 -14.23 -14.43 -9.04
C PRO A 260 -15.29 -15.52 -9.34
N PRO A 261 -16.05 -15.38 -10.44
CA PRO A 261 -17.21 -16.24 -10.69
C PRO A 261 -16.85 -17.66 -11.13
N ASN A 262 -15.63 -17.86 -11.63
CA ASN A 262 -15.07 -19.16 -12.00
C ASN A 262 -13.57 -19.04 -12.32
N GLN A 263 -12.93 -20.20 -12.52
CA GLN A 263 -11.52 -20.30 -12.90
C GLN A 263 -11.16 -19.54 -14.19
N ALA A 264 -12.07 -19.46 -15.19
CA ALA A 264 -11.78 -18.78 -16.44
C ALA A 264 -11.73 -17.25 -16.28
N ALA A 265 -12.56 -16.70 -15.40
CA ALA A 265 -12.53 -15.28 -15.03
C ALA A 265 -11.29 -14.91 -14.20
N TYR A 266 -10.71 -15.87 -13.47
CA TYR A 266 -9.51 -15.69 -12.66
C TYR A 266 -8.30 -16.45 -13.25
N LYS A 267 -7.91 -16.08 -14.47
CA LYS A 267 -6.69 -16.58 -15.14
C LYS A 267 -5.74 -15.43 -15.46
N ALA A 268 -4.44 -15.67 -15.29
CA ALA A 268 -3.38 -14.77 -15.74
C ALA A 268 -2.68 -15.37 -16.97
N GLY A 269 -3.29 -15.18 -18.15
CA GLY A 269 -2.81 -15.78 -19.40
C GLY A 269 -2.86 -17.31 -19.37
N LYS A 270 -1.70 -17.95 -19.17
CA LYS A 270 -1.58 -19.42 -19.11
C LYS A 270 -1.66 -19.99 -17.68
N THR A 271 -1.47 -19.19 -16.64
CA THR A 271 -1.56 -19.64 -15.24
C THR A 271 -3.00 -19.54 -14.72
N ARG A 272 -3.35 -20.36 -13.74
CA ARG A 272 -4.69 -20.46 -13.13
C ARG A 272 -5.02 -19.33 -12.14
N GLY A 273 -4.33 -18.21 -12.17
CA GLY A 273 -4.67 -17.06 -11.34
C GLY A 273 -3.55 -16.05 -11.27
N TRP A 274 -3.84 -14.92 -10.64
CA TRP A 274 -2.90 -13.84 -10.43
C TRP A 274 -2.28 -13.98 -9.04
N ALA A 275 -0.95 -14.13 -8.96
CA ALA A 275 -0.27 -14.25 -7.69
C ALA A 275 -0.56 -13.07 -6.74
N ALA A 276 -0.52 -13.34 -5.43
CA ALA A 276 -0.59 -12.27 -4.43
C ALA A 276 0.63 -11.34 -4.53
N TYR A 277 1.80 -11.90 -4.83
CA TYR A 277 3.04 -11.14 -4.89
C TYR A 277 3.86 -11.53 -6.12
N LYS A 278 3.92 -10.65 -7.13
CA LYS A 278 4.73 -10.83 -8.34
C LYS A 278 5.99 -9.98 -8.26
N VAL A 279 7.16 -10.61 -8.33
CA VAL A 279 8.44 -9.93 -8.62
C VAL A 279 8.75 -10.13 -10.11
N ALA A 280 9.03 -9.05 -10.83
CA ALA A 280 9.33 -9.09 -12.26
C ALA A 280 10.56 -9.96 -12.55
N ASP A 281 10.54 -10.66 -13.69
CA ASP A 281 11.58 -11.63 -14.04
C ASP A 281 12.95 -10.98 -14.29
N THR A 282 12.96 -9.67 -14.55
CA THR A 282 14.18 -8.86 -14.71
C THR A 282 14.89 -8.61 -13.39
N VAL A 283 14.19 -8.64 -12.25
CA VAL A 283 14.73 -8.27 -10.93
C VAL A 283 15.83 -9.23 -10.49
N THR A 284 16.97 -8.68 -10.07
CA THR A 284 18.13 -9.44 -9.61
C THR A 284 18.24 -9.51 -8.09
N SER A 285 17.69 -8.52 -7.38
CA SER A 285 17.73 -8.42 -5.93
C SER A 285 16.37 -8.04 -5.35
N HIS A 286 15.85 -8.82 -4.40
CA HIS A 286 14.60 -8.56 -3.71
C HIS A 286 14.55 -9.38 -2.41
N GLU A 287 14.01 -8.83 -1.32
CA GLU A 287 13.86 -9.56 -0.05
C GLU A 287 12.45 -9.36 0.53
N ALA A 288 11.75 -10.44 0.86
CA ALA A 288 10.49 -10.36 1.60
C ALA A 288 10.43 -11.37 2.75
N THR A 289 10.03 -10.93 3.95
CA THR A 289 10.05 -11.76 5.15
C THR A 289 8.74 -11.66 5.95
N GLY A 290 8.18 -12.81 6.32
CA GLY A 290 6.92 -12.91 7.06
C GLY A 290 5.71 -12.66 6.17
N LEU A 291 5.39 -13.59 5.27
CA LEU A 291 4.29 -13.45 4.32
C LEU A 291 3.15 -14.40 4.68
N GLY A 292 1.93 -13.90 4.78
CA GLY A 292 0.70 -14.67 4.97
C GLY A 292 -0.27 -14.43 3.80
N ILE A 293 -0.61 -15.47 3.05
CA ILE A 293 -1.43 -15.35 1.83
C ILE A 293 -2.58 -16.35 1.93
N TYR A 294 -3.82 -15.86 1.83
CA TYR A 294 -5.00 -16.67 2.11
C TYR A 294 -5.94 -16.75 0.91
N ALA A 295 -6.44 -17.95 0.64
CA ALA A 295 -7.52 -18.20 -0.32
C ALA A 295 -8.84 -18.35 0.44
N ASN A 296 -9.89 -17.70 -0.07
CA ASN A 296 -11.25 -17.86 0.40
C ASN A 296 -12.22 -17.63 -0.75
N PHE A 297 -12.08 -18.41 -1.83
CA PHE A 297 -12.85 -18.28 -3.07
C PHE A 297 -14.31 -18.73 -2.86
N THR A 298 -15.08 -17.99 -2.04
CA THR A 298 -16.43 -18.37 -1.63
C THR A 298 -17.44 -18.37 -2.79
N ALA A 299 -17.21 -17.59 -3.84
CA ALA A 299 -18.07 -17.58 -5.02
C ALA A 299 -17.88 -18.83 -5.90
N ASP A 300 -16.65 -19.35 -5.99
CA ASP A 300 -16.34 -20.63 -6.64
C ASP A 300 -15.19 -21.34 -5.90
N PRO A 301 -15.50 -22.25 -4.96
CA PRO A 301 -14.51 -22.96 -4.16
C PRO A 301 -13.65 -23.95 -4.96
N SER A 302 -13.93 -24.17 -6.26
CA SER A 302 -13.13 -25.02 -7.13
C SER A 302 -11.89 -24.32 -7.71
N ILE A 303 -11.80 -22.99 -7.56
CA ILE A 303 -10.68 -22.20 -8.07
C ILE A 303 -9.36 -22.63 -7.44
N VAL A 304 -8.34 -22.71 -8.30
CA VAL A 304 -6.97 -23.02 -7.92
C VAL A 304 -6.05 -21.89 -8.38
N LEU A 305 -5.37 -21.22 -7.44
CA LEU A 305 -4.23 -20.36 -7.76
C LEU A 305 -2.97 -21.23 -7.93
N ASP A 306 -2.23 -21.05 -9.03
CA ASP A 306 -1.00 -21.81 -9.28
C ASP A 306 0.08 -21.55 -8.22
N SER A 307 0.35 -20.28 -7.92
CA SER A 307 1.31 -19.90 -6.90
C SER A 307 0.88 -18.63 -6.17
N ALA A 308 1.06 -18.61 -4.85
CA ALA A 308 0.86 -17.41 -4.05
C ALA A 308 1.88 -16.31 -4.40
N ILE A 309 3.12 -16.68 -4.72
CA ILE A 309 4.22 -15.77 -5.04
C ILE A 309 4.84 -16.20 -6.37
N GLU A 310 5.04 -15.25 -7.28
CA GLU A 310 5.75 -15.47 -8.54
C GLU A 310 7.02 -14.62 -8.54
N ALA A 311 8.20 -15.24 -8.65
CA ALA A 311 9.46 -14.52 -8.58
C ALA A 311 10.58 -15.21 -9.40
N PRO A 312 11.56 -14.47 -9.95
CA PRO A 312 12.70 -15.09 -10.60
C PRO A 312 13.54 -15.90 -9.60
N ARG A 313 13.95 -17.11 -10.00
CA ARG A 313 14.80 -17.98 -9.19
C ARG A 313 16.26 -17.53 -9.32
N ARG A 314 16.70 -16.63 -8.43
CA ARG A 314 18.06 -16.05 -8.42
C ARG A 314 18.60 -15.95 -6.99
N PRO A 315 19.93 -16.05 -6.76
CA PRO A 315 20.50 -15.95 -5.42
C PRO A 315 20.18 -14.66 -4.64
N GLY A 316 19.89 -13.56 -5.34
CA GLY A 316 19.56 -12.26 -4.76
C GLY A 316 18.07 -12.01 -4.52
N VAL A 317 17.18 -12.90 -4.97
CA VAL A 317 15.72 -12.76 -4.81
C VAL A 317 15.26 -13.78 -3.77
N ARG A 318 14.98 -13.31 -2.55
CA ARG A 318 14.84 -14.15 -1.36
C ARG A 318 13.53 -13.89 -0.64
N PHE A 319 12.92 -14.97 -0.17
CA PHE A 319 11.72 -14.93 0.66
C PHE A 319 11.93 -15.78 1.91
N ALA A 320 11.32 -15.39 3.02
CA ALA A 320 11.40 -16.13 4.27
C ALA A 320 10.09 -16.11 5.06
N SER A 321 9.80 -17.22 5.75
CA SER A 321 8.61 -17.37 6.60
C SER A 321 7.31 -17.09 5.86
N ILE A 322 7.06 -17.86 4.79
CA ILE A 322 5.86 -17.78 3.97
C ILE A 322 4.83 -18.77 4.52
N THR A 323 3.58 -18.35 4.63
CA THR A 323 2.44 -19.20 5.01
C THR A 323 1.31 -18.99 4.01
N THR A 324 0.77 -20.07 3.47
CA THR A 324 -0.48 -20.05 2.70
C THR A 324 -1.58 -20.75 3.46
N ILE A 325 -2.81 -20.22 3.39
CA ILE A 325 -3.98 -20.81 4.06
C ILE A 325 -5.18 -20.86 3.10
N SER A 326 -5.87 -21.99 3.04
CA SER A 326 -7.21 -22.10 2.45
C SER A 326 -8.24 -21.97 3.57
N LEU A 327 -8.95 -20.85 3.62
CA LEU A 327 -9.87 -20.47 4.69
C LEU A 327 -11.20 -21.22 4.59
N GLY A 328 -12.04 -21.10 5.62
CA GLY A 328 -13.41 -21.63 5.60
C GLY A 328 -13.49 -23.16 5.42
N THR A 329 -12.51 -23.91 5.95
CA THR A 329 -12.32 -25.37 5.78
C THR A 329 -11.95 -25.86 4.38
N GLY A 330 -11.62 -24.97 3.44
CA GLY A 330 -11.19 -25.36 2.10
C GLY A 330 -11.79 -24.55 0.95
N GLN A 331 -11.98 -23.24 1.09
CA GLN A 331 -12.58 -22.41 0.05
C GLN A 331 -11.54 -22.04 -1.03
N GLY A 332 -11.34 -22.97 -1.96
CA GLY A 332 -10.35 -22.92 -3.03
C GLY A 332 -8.95 -23.37 -2.62
N THR A 333 -8.02 -23.36 -3.58
CA THR A 333 -6.68 -23.93 -3.42
C THR A 333 -5.59 -22.95 -3.83
N ILE A 334 -4.50 -22.95 -3.08
CA ILE A 334 -3.21 -22.36 -3.49
C ILE A 334 -2.27 -23.53 -3.73
N ALA A 335 -1.88 -23.80 -4.98
CA ALA A 335 -1.14 -25.00 -5.33
C ALA A 335 0.31 -24.96 -4.83
N HIS A 336 0.96 -23.80 -4.86
CA HIS A 336 2.33 -23.60 -4.40
C HIS A 336 2.51 -22.29 -3.63
N LEU A 337 3.51 -22.24 -2.74
CA LEU A 337 3.83 -21.03 -1.97
C LEU A 337 4.64 -20.05 -2.80
N VAL A 338 5.63 -20.54 -3.56
CA VAL A 338 6.46 -19.71 -4.45
C VAL A 338 6.77 -20.51 -5.72
N ASN A 339 6.43 -19.96 -6.89
CA ASN A 339 6.51 -20.65 -8.18
C ASN A 339 5.94 -22.09 -8.13
N ASP A 340 6.81 -23.09 -8.19
CA ASP A 340 6.53 -24.53 -8.12
C ASP A 340 6.90 -25.16 -6.77
N ALA A 341 7.34 -24.35 -5.80
CA ALA A 341 7.83 -24.77 -4.50
C ALA A 341 6.75 -24.75 -3.41
N GLY A 342 6.79 -25.77 -2.56
CA GLY A 342 5.90 -25.93 -1.42
C GLY A 342 4.61 -26.69 -1.76
N ALA A 343 4.02 -27.30 -0.73
CA ALA A 343 2.79 -28.06 -0.86
C ALA A 343 1.56 -27.15 -0.99
N ALA A 344 0.48 -27.71 -1.53
CA ALA A 344 -0.76 -26.98 -1.72
C ALA A 344 -1.52 -26.75 -0.40
N ALA A 345 -1.98 -25.52 -0.19
CA ALA A 345 -3.01 -25.20 0.81
C ALA A 345 -4.39 -25.43 0.19
N ARG A 346 -5.13 -26.41 0.70
CA ARG A 346 -6.34 -26.96 0.07
C ARG A 346 -7.29 -27.60 1.10
N PRO A 347 -8.54 -27.97 0.73
CA PRO A 347 -9.39 -28.79 1.59
C PRO A 347 -8.65 -30.01 2.17
N GLY A 348 -8.76 -30.21 3.48
CA GLY A 348 -8.08 -31.30 4.21
C GLY A 348 -6.59 -31.05 4.52
N ALA A 349 -5.97 -30.01 3.97
CA ALA A 349 -4.59 -29.60 4.25
C ALA A 349 -4.49 -28.07 4.17
N VAL A 350 -5.23 -27.39 5.05
CA VAL A 350 -5.58 -25.98 4.90
C VAL A 350 -4.44 -25.00 5.13
N ARG A 351 -3.35 -25.39 5.77
CA ARG A 351 -2.21 -24.51 6.08
C ARG A 351 -0.90 -25.13 5.59
N GLN A 352 -0.11 -24.35 4.86
CA GLN A 352 1.23 -24.73 4.43
C GLN A 352 2.23 -23.63 4.74
N THR A 353 3.48 -24.01 5.01
CA THR A 353 4.54 -23.07 5.35
C THR A 353 5.83 -23.39 4.62
N LEU A 354 6.50 -22.36 4.11
CA LEU A 354 7.83 -22.45 3.52
C LEU A 354 8.77 -21.50 4.28
N THR A 355 9.84 -22.07 4.85
CA THR A 355 10.73 -21.29 5.72
C THR A 355 11.60 -20.32 4.92
N ARG A 356 12.08 -20.71 3.73
CA ARG A 356 12.95 -19.92 2.85
C ARG A 356 12.73 -20.26 1.38
N TYR A 357 13.03 -19.31 0.49
CA TYR A 357 13.08 -19.48 -0.96
C TYR A 357 14.04 -18.45 -1.60
N PRO A 358 14.75 -18.77 -2.70
CA PRO A 358 14.99 -20.11 -3.18
C PRO A 358 15.78 -20.94 -2.16
#